data_AF-A0A7M4AA25-F1
#
_entry.id   AF-A0A7M4AA25-F1
#
_cell.length_a   1.000
_cell.length_b   1.000
_cell.length_c   1.000
_cell.angle_alpha   90.00
_cell.angle_beta   90.00
_cell.angle_gamma   90.00
#
_symmetry.space_group_name_H-M   'P 1'
#
loop_
_entity.id
_entity.type
_entity.pdbx_description
1 polymer ?
#
loop_
_entity_poly.entity_id
_entity_poly.type
_entity_poly.pdbx_seq_one_letter_code
_entity_poly.pdbx_strand_id
1 'polypeptide(L)'
;TSIPQSVYWAITTLTSTGYGDTVPQTPLGKMLAIFIMIMGYSLIIVPTGIITNQLVKSTEISTQACPYCSKDGHDINAKHCKYCGTELNPVDLQ
;
A
#
# COMPACT_ATOMS: atom_id res chain seq x y z
N THR A 1 23.94 -31.90 -5.33
CA THR A 1 22.85 -30.96 -5.67
C THR A 1 23.32 -30.07 -6.79
N SER A 2 22.58 -29.99 -7.89
CA SER A 2 22.98 -29.19 -9.06
C SER A 2 22.73 -27.70 -8.79
N ILE A 3 23.63 -26.83 -9.24
CA ILE A 3 23.45 -25.35 -9.13
C ILE A 3 22.08 -24.91 -9.69
N PRO A 4 21.62 -25.37 -10.87
CA PRO A 4 20.32 -24.94 -11.43
C PRO A 4 19.11 -25.29 -10.57
N GLN A 5 19.14 -26.45 -9.91
CA GLN A 5 18.05 -26.92 -9.05
C GLN A 5 17.91 -26.07 -7.78
N SER A 6 19.04 -25.57 -7.27
CA SER A 6 19.06 -24.69 -6.09
C SER A 6 18.49 -23.30 -6.43
N VAL A 7 18.77 -22.81 -7.63
CA VAL A 7 18.21 -21.55 -8.16
C VAL A 7 16.71 -21.68 -8.40
N TYR A 8 16.26 -22.79 -8.97
CA TYR A 8 14.83 -23.07 -9.16
C TYR A 8 14.07 -23.01 -7.82
N TRP A 9 14.57 -23.69 -6.79
CA TRP A 9 13.96 -23.64 -5.46
C TRP A 9 13.94 -22.23 -4.86
N ALA A 10 15.02 -21.46 -5.00
CA ALA A 10 15.09 -20.10 -4.50
C ALA A 10 14.04 -19.19 -5.17
N ILE A 11 13.86 -19.32 -6.49
CA ILE A 11 12.87 -18.55 -7.24
C ILE A 11 11.46 -18.91 -6.81
N THR A 12 11.11 -20.20 -6.77
CA THR A 12 9.74 -20.64 -6.42
C THR A 12 9.35 -20.32 -4.98
N THR A 13 10.32 -20.26 -4.08
CA THR A 13 10.12 -19.81 -2.69
C THR A 13 9.94 -18.29 -2.63
N LEU A 14 10.78 -17.53 -3.35
CA LEU A 14 10.72 -16.07 -3.38
C LEU A 14 9.41 -15.57 -4.02
N THR A 15 8.90 -16.27 -5.04
CA THR A 15 7.61 -15.97 -5.69
C THR A 15 6.41 -16.53 -4.92
N SER A 16 6.62 -17.11 -3.73
CA SER A 16 5.59 -17.76 -2.90
C SER A 16 4.83 -18.92 -3.54
N THR A 17 5.33 -19.49 -4.64
CA THR A 17 4.72 -20.64 -5.33
C THR A 17 4.91 -21.94 -4.54
N GLY A 18 6.13 -22.18 -4.05
CA GLY A 18 6.42 -23.21 -3.04
C GLY A 18 6.01 -24.64 -3.38
N TYR A 19 6.39 -25.17 -4.55
CA TYR A 19 6.04 -26.55 -4.96
C TYR A 19 6.49 -27.65 -3.98
N GLY A 20 7.54 -27.40 -3.18
CA GLY A 20 8.00 -28.33 -2.15
C GLY A 20 8.69 -29.60 -2.67
N ASP A 21 8.99 -29.66 -3.96
CA ASP A 21 9.68 -30.76 -4.64
C ASP A 21 11.15 -30.88 -4.22
N THR A 22 11.76 -29.76 -3.87
CA THR A 22 13.16 -29.68 -3.43
C THR A 22 13.23 -28.76 -2.21
N VAL A 23 14.02 -29.12 -1.20
CA VAL A 23 14.19 -28.30 0.03
C VAL A 23 15.62 -28.44 0.57
N PRO A 24 16.18 -27.37 1.18
CA PRO A 24 17.52 -27.42 1.75
C PRO A 24 17.56 -28.33 2.98
N GLN A 25 18.39 -29.38 2.91
CA GLN A 25 18.59 -30.32 4.01
C GLN A 25 19.69 -29.85 4.98
N THR A 26 20.62 -29.03 4.52
CA THR A 26 21.77 -28.58 5.32
C THR A 26 21.38 -27.45 6.29
N PRO A 27 22.02 -27.36 7.47
CA PRO A 27 21.76 -26.28 8.42
C PRO A 27 21.99 -24.88 7.82
N LEU A 28 23.07 -24.71 7.05
CA LEU A 28 23.37 -23.47 6.35
C LEU A 28 22.30 -23.11 5.29
N GLY A 29 21.85 -24.11 4.53
CA GLY A 29 20.78 -23.93 3.54
C GLY A 29 19.44 -23.55 4.17
N LYS A 30 19.14 -24.10 5.35
CA LYS A 30 17.93 -23.75 6.12
C LYS A 30 18.00 -22.30 6.64
N MET A 31 19.16 -21.82 7.08
CA MET A 31 19.31 -20.40 7.46
C MET A 31 19.07 -19.47 6.27
N LEU A 32 19.66 -19.77 5.11
CA LEU A 32 19.40 -19.01 3.87
C LEU A 32 17.92 -19.05 3.48
N ALA A 33 17.24 -20.18 3.66
CA ALA A 33 15.81 -20.29 3.42
C ALA A 33 14.99 -19.30 4.25
N ILE A 34 15.31 -19.18 5.54
CA ILE A 34 14.63 -18.24 6.45
C ILE A 34 14.82 -16.79 5.95
N PHE A 35 16.03 -16.42 5.54
CA PHE A 35 16.29 -15.09 4.98
C PHE A 35 15.48 -14.82 3.71
N ILE A 36 15.44 -15.77 2.78
CA ILE A 36 14.67 -15.64 1.53
C ILE A 36 13.18 -15.48 1.83
N MET A 37 12.64 -16.23 2.80
CA MET A 37 11.23 -16.10 3.21
C MET A 37 10.93 -14.71 3.78
N ILE A 38 11.81 -14.16 4.64
CA ILE A 38 11.65 -12.80 5.17
C ILE A 38 11.73 -11.75 4.04
N MET A 39 12.65 -11.91 3.09
CA MET A 39 12.73 -11.04 1.91
C MET A 39 11.45 -11.12 1.07
N GLY A 40 10.88 -12.30 0.88
CA GLY A 40 9.59 -12.48 0.19
C GLY A 40 8.47 -11.66 0.81
N TYR A 41 8.35 -11.64 2.15
CA TYR A 41 7.38 -10.79 2.83
C TYR A 41 7.60 -9.30 2.60
N SER A 42 8.86 -8.85 2.60
CA SER A 42 9.17 -7.45 2.34
C SER A 42 8.74 -7.00 0.93
N LEU A 43 8.83 -7.90 -0.05
CA LEU A 43 8.38 -7.64 -1.43
C LEU A 43 6.87 -7.48 -1.54
N ILE A 44 6.07 -8.08 -0.64
CA ILE A 44 4.62 -7.92 -0.64
C ILE A 44 4.22 -6.66 0.13
N ILE A 45 4.83 -6.42 1.30
CA ILE A 45 4.45 -5.31 2.20
C ILE A 45 4.69 -3.93 1.56
N VAL A 46 5.84 -3.74 0.90
CA VAL A 46 6.22 -2.45 0.31
C VAL A 46 5.24 -1.97 -0.79
N PRO A 47 4.93 -2.76 -1.85
CA PRO A 47 4.00 -2.33 -2.88
C PRO A 47 2.58 -2.17 -2.33
N THR A 48 2.13 -3.04 -1.43
CA THR A 48 0.83 -2.86 -0.75
C THR A 48 0.78 -1.51 -0.02
N GLY A 49 1.82 -1.16 0.76
CA GLY A 49 1.87 0.11 1.47
C GLY A 49 1.84 1.33 0.54
N ILE A 50 2.55 1.28 -0.59
CA ILE A 50 2.54 2.35 -1.59
C ILE A 50 1.13 2.52 -2.18
N ILE A 51 0.51 1.42 -2.59
CA ILE A 51 -0.84 1.42 -3.19
C ILE A 51 -1.88 1.91 -2.17
N THR A 52 -1.84 1.43 -0.93
CA THR A 52 -2.75 1.85 0.13
C THR A 52 -2.68 3.36 0.37
N ASN A 53 -1.48 3.95 0.40
CA ASN A 53 -1.34 5.40 0.57
C ASN A 53 -1.99 6.20 -0.57
N GLN A 54 -1.93 5.69 -1.80
CA GLN A 54 -2.58 6.32 -2.95
C GLN A 54 -4.12 6.20 -2.87
N LEU A 55 -4.63 5.02 -2.47
CA LEU A 55 -6.06 4.79 -2.29
C LEU A 55 -6.65 5.66 -1.18
N VAL A 56 -5.96 5.74 -0.04
CA VAL A 56 -6.41 6.55 1.11
C VAL A 56 -6.49 8.03 0.74
N LYS A 57 -5.50 8.58 0.01
CA LYS A 57 -5.54 9.97 -0.49
C LYS A 57 -6.71 10.24 -1.43
N SER A 58 -7.16 9.24 -2.19
CA SER A 58 -8.27 9.40 -3.13
C SER A 58 -9.65 9.41 -2.44
N THR A 59 -9.70 9.14 -1.13
CA THR A 59 -10.95 8.99 -0.37
C THR A 59 -11.19 10.17 0.59
N GLU A 60 -10.41 11.26 0.50
CA GLU A 60 -10.69 12.48 1.28
C GLU A 60 -11.88 13.24 0.69
N ILE A 61 -13.08 12.76 0.98
CA ILE A 61 -14.35 13.41 0.62
C ILE A 61 -14.65 14.46 1.68
N SER A 62 -14.66 15.75 1.31
CA SER A 62 -15.10 16.80 2.22
C SER A 62 -16.59 16.66 2.50
N THR A 63 -16.96 16.49 3.77
CA THR A 63 -18.35 16.50 4.25
C THR A 63 -18.87 17.92 4.49
N GLN A 64 -18.06 18.93 4.16
CA GLN A 64 -18.39 20.34 4.36
C GLN A 64 -19.49 20.79 3.40
N ALA A 65 -20.61 21.23 3.96
CA ALA A 65 -21.65 21.93 3.23
C ALA A 65 -21.38 23.45 3.27
N CYS A 66 -21.56 24.12 2.13
CA CYS A 66 -21.45 25.57 2.06
C CYS A 66 -22.51 26.25 2.95
N PRO A 67 -22.13 27.21 3.82
CA PRO A 67 -23.07 27.89 4.72
C PRO A 67 -24.09 28.79 3.98
N TYR A 68 -23.79 29.19 2.75
CA TYR A 68 -24.64 30.09 1.98
C TYR A 68 -25.59 29.36 1.01
N CYS A 69 -25.10 28.34 0.30
CA CYS A 69 -25.87 27.64 -0.73
C CYS A 69 -26.21 26.18 -0.40
N SER A 70 -25.78 25.68 0.76
CA SER A 70 -26.02 24.32 1.27
C SER A 70 -25.60 23.18 0.33
N LYS A 71 -24.70 23.46 -0.62
CA LYS A 71 -24.12 22.44 -1.49
C LYS A 71 -22.88 21.85 -0.84
N ASP A 72 -22.69 20.56 -1.04
CA ASP A 72 -21.61 19.74 -0.54
C ASP A 72 -20.70 19.26 -1.70
N GLY A 73 -19.75 18.37 -1.41
CA GLY A 73 -18.81 17.84 -2.42
C GLY A 73 -17.69 18.82 -2.80
N HIS A 74 -17.26 19.64 -1.85
CA HIS A 74 -16.09 20.50 -2.01
C HIS A 74 -14.79 19.68 -1.87
N ASP A 75 -13.69 20.17 -2.44
CA ASP A 75 -12.37 19.58 -2.15
C ASP A 75 -12.05 19.78 -0.66
N ILE A 76 -11.33 18.83 -0.04
CA ILE A 76 -10.95 18.89 1.40
C ILE A 76 -10.21 20.19 1.78
N ASN A 77 -9.51 20.80 0.82
CA ASN A 77 -8.75 22.05 0.99
C ASN A 77 -9.41 23.26 0.30
N ALA A 78 -10.68 23.17 -0.07
CA ALA A 78 -11.38 24.27 -0.73
C ALA A 78 -11.62 25.43 0.26
N LYS A 79 -11.02 26.59 -0.02
CA LYS A 79 -11.29 27.82 0.74
C LYS A 79 -12.63 28.45 0.35
N HIS A 80 -13.04 28.27 -0.90
CA HIS A 80 -14.24 28.86 -1.48
C HIS A 80 -15.15 27.80 -2.09
N CYS A 81 -16.46 28.04 -2.05
CA CYS A 81 -17.48 27.18 -2.63
C CYS A 81 -17.37 27.14 -4.16
N LYS A 82 -17.30 25.92 -4.73
CA LYS A 82 -17.28 25.69 -6.20
C LYS A 82 -18.52 26.20 -6.94
N TYR A 83 -19.64 26.40 -6.24
CA TYR A 83 -20.91 26.78 -6.85
C TYR A 83 -21.27 28.25 -6.66
N CYS A 84 -21.00 28.83 -5.49
CA CYS A 84 -21.40 30.21 -5.17
C CYS A 84 -20.24 31.15 -4.85
N GLY A 85 -19.00 30.64 -4.73
CA GLY A 85 -17.81 31.44 -4.46
C GLY A 85 -17.64 31.92 -3.02
N THR A 86 -18.59 31.65 -2.12
CA THR A 86 -18.50 32.01 -0.69
C THR A 86 -17.41 31.22 0.03
N GLU A 87 -16.76 31.83 1.01
CA GLU A 87 -15.79 31.15 1.87
C GLU A 87 -16.45 30.02 2.67
N LEU A 88 -15.83 28.84 2.66
CA LEU A 88 -16.39 27.64 3.28
C LEU A 88 -15.98 27.51 4.76
N ASN A 89 -14.80 28.02 5.12
CA ASN A 89 -14.26 28.00 6.48
C ASN A 89 -13.70 29.39 6.85
N PRO A 90 -14.55 30.40 7.05
CA PRO A 90 -14.10 31.68 7.57
C PRO A 90 -13.57 31.44 8.98
N VAL A 91 -12.27 31.63 9.18
CA VAL A 91 -11.57 31.41 10.47
C VAL A 91 -11.98 32.44 11.55
N ASP A 92 -13.02 33.25 11.30
CA ASP A 92 -13.42 34.39 12.14
C ASP A 92 -14.81 34.24 12.81
N LEU A 93 -15.26 33.00 13.05
CA LEU A 93 -16.37 32.76 13.99
C LEU A 93 -16.04 31.64 14.98
N GLN A 94 -14.95 31.82 15.74
CA GLN A 94 -14.96 31.83 17.23
C GLN A 94 -13.60 32.20 17.81
#